data_AF-A0A0F6QIB1-F1
#
_entry.id   AF-A0A0F6QIB1-F1
#
_cell.length_a   1.000
_cell.length_b   1.000
_cell.length_c   1.000
_cell.angle_alpha   90.00
_cell.angle_beta   90.00
_cell.angle_gamma   90.00
#
_symmetry.space_group_name_H-M   'P 1'
#
loop_
_entity.id
_entity.type
_entity.pdbx_description
1 polymer ?
#
loop_
_entity_poly.entity_id
_entity_poly.type
_entity_poly.pdbx_seq_one_letter_code
_entity_poly.pdbx_strand_id
1 'polypeptide(L)'
;MNKIYYILFLSAQCLVHMGKCERNQKTTRLTRSANNASLEKGPIIERSIRMSNPWKAFMEKYDLERAHNSGIRIDLGEDAEVGNSKYRIPAGKCPVFGKGIVIENSNVSFLTPVATGAQRLKEGGFAFPNADDHISPITIANLKERYKENADLMKLNDIALCKTHAASFVIAEDQNTSYRHPAVYDENNKTCYMLYLSAQENMGPRYCSPDSQNKDAMFCFKPDKNEKFDNLVYLSKNVSNDWENKCPRKNLGNAKFGLWVDGNCEEIPYVNEVEATSLRECNRIVFEASASDQPSQYEEELTDYEKIQEGFRQNNRDMIKSAFLPVGAFNSDNFKSKGRGYNWANFDSVNNKCYIFNAKPTCLINDKNFFATTALSHPQEVDNEFPCSIYKDEIEREIKKQSRNMNLYSVDKERIVLPRIFISTDKESIKCPCEPEHISNSTCNFYVCNCVEKRAEIKENNEVFIKEEFKEDYENPDGKQKKKMLLIIIGVTGAVCVVAVASLFYFRKKAQDDKYDKMDQAEAYGKTANTRKDEMLDPEASFWGEDKRASHTTPVLMEKPYY
;
A
#
# COMPACT_ATOMS: atom_id res chain seq x y z
N MET A 1 -4.11 -64.26 26.20
CA MET A 1 -4.08 -62.83 25.78
C MET A 1 -5.50 -62.27 25.48
N ASN A 2 -6.55 -62.80 26.11
CA ASN A 2 -7.91 -62.69 25.53
C ASN A 2 -8.74 -61.48 26.02
N LYS A 3 -8.20 -60.63 26.91
CA LYS A 3 -8.92 -59.45 27.44
C LYS A 3 -8.67 -58.15 26.67
N ILE A 4 -7.63 -58.07 25.84
CA ILE A 4 -7.32 -56.86 25.05
C ILE A 4 -8.22 -56.76 23.80
N TYR A 5 -8.47 -57.89 23.13
CA TYR A 5 -9.33 -57.95 21.93
C TYR A 5 -10.77 -57.46 22.17
N TYR A 6 -11.34 -57.71 23.36
CA TYR A 6 -12.70 -57.25 23.70
C TYR A 6 -12.84 -55.72 23.75
N ILE A 7 -11.80 -55.01 24.18
CA ILE A 7 -11.80 -53.54 24.25
C ILE A 7 -11.76 -52.94 22.84
N LEU A 8 -10.93 -53.52 21.96
CA LEU A 8 -10.84 -53.10 20.55
C LEU A 8 -12.16 -53.35 19.79
N PHE A 9 -12.83 -54.48 20.02
CA PHE A 9 -14.13 -54.77 19.40
C PHE A 9 -15.25 -53.81 19.85
N LEU A 10 -15.30 -53.47 21.15
CA LEU A 10 -16.27 -52.51 21.68
C LEU A 10 -16.05 -51.09 21.15
N SER A 11 -14.79 -50.64 21.02
CA SER A 11 -14.50 -49.33 20.40
C SER A 11 -14.91 -49.25 18.93
N ALA A 12 -14.74 -50.34 18.17
CA ALA A 12 -15.12 -50.40 16.76
C ALA A 12 -16.64 -50.33 16.57
N GLN A 13 -17.42 -51.05 17.38
CA GLN A 13 -18.89 -51.02 17.29
C GLN A 13 -19.48 -49.65 17.65
N CYS A 14 -18.88 -48.93 18.60
CA CYS A 14 -19.32 -47.58 18.97
C CYS A 14 -19.14 -46.58 17.80
N LEU A 15 -18.02 -46.67 17.06
CA LEU A 15 -17.75 -45.82 15.90
C LEU A 15 -18.69 -46.11 14.72
N VAL A 16 -19.03 -47.38 14.46
CA VAL A 16 -19.97 -47.73 13.38
C VAL A 16 -21.39 -47.19 13.65
N HIS A 17 -21.82 -47.16 14.92
CA HIS A 17 -23.17 -46.67 15.27
C HIS A 17 -23.36 -45.17 15.13
N MET A 18 -22.29 -44.36 15.16
CA MET A 18 -22.37 -42.91 14.91
C MET A 18 -22.45 -42.55 13.41
N GLY A 19 -22.14 -43.49 12.51
CA GLY A 19 -22.06 -43.24 11.06
C GLY A 19 -23.37 -43.31 10.28
N LYS A 20 -24.52 -43.64 10.90
CA LYS A 20 -25.81 -43.81 10.22
C LYS A 20 -27.01 -43.26 11.02
N CYS A 21 -27.15 -41.94 11.05
CA CYS A 21 -28.37 -41.25 11.48
C CYS A 21 -28.68 -40.06 10.56
N GLU A 22 -29.04 -40.34 9.31
CA GLU A 22 -29.71 -39.36 8.44
C GLU A 22 -31.24 -39.57 8.47
N ARG A 23 -31.96 -38.48 8.18
CA ARG A 23 -33.42 -38.31 8.34
C ARG A 23 -34.24 -39.42 7.66
N ASN A 24 -35.16 -40.05 8.41
CA ASN A 24 -36.51 -40.38 7.93
C ASN A 24 -37.43 -40.88 9.06
N GLN A 25 -38.22 -40.00 9.68
CA GLN A 25 -39.50 -40.36 10.29
C GLN A 25 -40.56 -39.31 9.94
N LYS A 26 -41.72 -39.80 9.48
CA LYS A 26 -42.89 -38.96 9.17
C LYS A 26 -43.65 -38.60 10.45
N THR A 27 -44.43 -37.54 10.37
CA THR A 27 -45.33 -37.07 11.43
C THR A 27 -46.33 -38.12 11.90
N THR A 28 -46.38 -38.35 13.20
CA THR A 28 -47.58 -38.90 13.87
C THR A 28 -47.96 -37.94 15.00
N ARG A 29 -49.14 -37.33 14.94
CA ARG A 29 -49.64 -36.45 16.01
C ARG A 29 -49.97 -37.26 17.25
N LEU A 30 -49.38 -36.91 18.40
CA LEU A 30 -49.97 -37.20 19.71
C LEU A 30 -49.87 -35.94 20.59
N THR A 31 -51.01 -35.51 21.10
CA THR A 31 -51.16 -34.23 21.80
C THR A 31 -50.74 -34.34 23.26
N ARG A 32 -49.89 -33.42 23.72
CA ARG A 32 -49.84 -33.05 25.14
C ARG A 32 -49.62 -31.55 25.29
N SER A 33 -50.54 -30.89 25.98
CA SER A 33 -50.45 -29.46 26.30
C SER A 33 -49.35 -29.25 27.35
N ALA A 34 -48.47 -28.30 27.08
CA ALA A 34 -47.53 -27.73 28.04
C ALA A 34 -47.30 -26.27 27.66
N ASN A 35 -47.86 -25.34 28.43
CA ASN A 35 -47.71 -23.90 28.21
C ASN A 35 -46.32 -23.43 28.64
N ASN A 36 -45.30 -23.72 27.82
CA ASN A 36 -44.01 -23.05 27.92
C ASN A 36 -44.11 -21.73 27.16
N ALA A 37 -44.04 -20.61 27.88
CA ALA A 37 -43.97 -19.29 27.27
C ALA A 37 -42.71 -19.20 26.39
N SER A 38 -42.89 -19.15 25.08
CA SER A 38 -41.83 -18.97 24.11
C SER A 38 -41.31 -17.54 24.19
N LEU A 39 -40.37 -17.30 25.11
CA LEU A 39 -39.47 -16.16 25.07
C LEU A 39 -38.73 -16.20 23.72
N GLU A 40 -39.20 -15.38 22.78
CA GLU A 40 -38.59 -15.18 21.47
C GLU A 40 -37.22 -14.52 21.66
N LYS A 41 -36.21 -15.35 21.92
CA LYS A 41 -34.81 -14.94 21.82
C LYS A 41 -34.52 -14.70 20.35
N GLY A 42 -34.67 -13.44 19.95
CA GLY A 42 -34.37 -12.93 18.62
C GLY A 42 -32.93 -13.17 18.16
N PRO A 43 -32.58 -12.75 16.94
CA PRO A 43 -31.29 -13.07 16.34
C PRO A 43 -30.12 -12.61 17.21
N ILE A 44 -29.08 -13.43 17.29
CA ILE A 44 -27.88 -13.09 18.05
C ILE A 44 -27.07 -12.08 17.21
N ILE A 45 -27.07 -10.82 17.65
CA ILE A 45 -26.31 -9.74 17.02
C ILE A 45 -24.92 -9.67 17.67
N GLU A 46 -23.87 -9.70 16.84
CA GLU A 46 -22.47 -9.59 17.26
C GLU A 46 -21.73 -8.56 16.38
N ARG A 47 -20.55 -8.10 16.82
CA ARG A 47 -19.64 -7.30 15.97
C ARG A 47 -18.56 -8.20 15.37
N SER A 48 -18.24 -7.95 14.10
CA SER A 48 -17.10 -8.57 13.44
C SER A 48 -15.79 -8.17 14.13
N ILE A 49 -14.83 -9.08 14.14
CA ILE A 49 -13.43 -8.81 14.52
C ILE A 49 -12.66 -8.25 13.31
N ARG A 50 -13.10 -8.55 12.09
CA ARG A 50 -12.43 -8.11 10.86
C ARG A 50 -12.48 -6.58 10.74
N MET A 51 -11.31 -5.95 10.73
CA MET A 51 -11.18 -4.57 10.26
C MET A 51 -11.38 -4.54 8.73
N SER A 52 -12.29 -3.68 8.29
CA SER A 52 -12.64 -3.45 6.89
C SER A 52 -12.67 -1.95 6.63
N ASN A 53 -12.14 -1.51 5.50
CA ASN A 53 -12.28 -0.13 5.04
C ASN A 53 -13.15 -0.11 3.77
N PRO A 54 -14.38 0.47 3.80
CA PRO A 54 -15.24 0.57 2.63
C PRO A 54 -14.64 1.47 1.54
N TRP A 55 -13.85 2.49 1.94
CA TRP A 55 -13.25 3.46 1.04
C TRP A 55 -12.13 2.91 0.15
N LYS A 56 -11.65 1.68 0.38
CA LYS A 56 -10.44 1.14 -0.28
C LYS A 56 -10.46 1.28 -1.81
N ALA A 57 -11.59 1.01 -2.46
CA ALA A 57 -11.71 1.11 -3.92
C ALA A 57 -11.76 2.57 -4.41
N PHE A 58 -12.50 3.43 -3.70
CA PHE A 58 -12.61 4.86 -4.02
C PHE A 58 -11.26 5.58 -3.85
N MET A 59 -10.50 5.23 -2.80
CA MET A 59 -9.24 5.87 -2.44
C MET A 59 -8.04 5.35 -3.24
N GLU A 60 -8.18 4.29 -4.04
CA GLU A 60 -7.06 3.73 -4.81
C GLU A 60 -6.46 4.72 -5.82
N LYS A 61 -7.28 5.58 -6.43
CA LYS A 61 -6.83 6.68 -7.30
C LYS A 61 -6.16 7.85 -6.57
N TYR A 62 -6.27 7.90 -5.24
CA TYR A 62 -5.64 8.91 -4.38
C TYR A 62 -4.37 8.38 -3.68
N ASP A 63 -4.00 7.11 -3.83
CA ASP A 63 -2.71 6.56 -3.37
C ASP A 63 -1.59 6.93 -4.36
N LEU A 64 -1.18 8.20 -4.39
CA LEU A 64 -0.35 8.77 -5.46
C LEU A 64 1.06 8.18 -5.57
N GLU A 65 1.63 7.68 -4.47
CA GLU A 65 2.87 6.89 -4.48
C GLU A 65 2.72 5.64 -5.38
N ARG A 66 1.56 4.98 -5.33
CA ARG A 66 1.28 3.77 -6.12
C ARG A 66 0.67 4.08 -7.50
N ALA A 67 -0.22 5.07 -7.58
CA ALA A 67 -0.98 5.41 -8.77
C ALA A 67 -0.17 6.22 -9.79
N HIS A 68 0.61 7.22 -9.33
CA HIS A 68 1.45 8.07 -10.18
C HIS A 68 2.93 7.62 -10.15
N ASN A 69 3.47 7.26 -8.99
CA ASN A 69 4.77 6.57 -8.84
C ASN A 69 5.98 7.35 -9.42
N SER A 70 5.94 8.68 -9.41
CA SER A 70 7.01 9.58 -9.86
C SER A 70 6.87 10.96 -9.19
N GLY A 71 7.78 11.89 -9.43
CA GLY A 71 7.62 13.28 -8.99
C GLY A 71 6.47 13.98 -9.72
N ILE A 72 5.75 14.85 -9.01
CA ILE A 72 4.57 15.58 -9.50
C ILE A 72 4.94 17.02 -9.86
N ARG A 73 5.58 17.75 -8.94
CA ARG A 73 6.13 19.10 -9.19
C ARG A 73 7.11 19.03 -10.36
N ILE A 74 8.11 18.17 -10.21
CA ILE A 74 9.15 17.87 -11.19
C ILE A 74 9.22 16.35 -11.34
N ASP A 75 8.90 15.86 -12.53
CA ASP A 75 8.84 14.44 -12.88
C ASP A 75 10.11 14.06 -13.68
N LEU A 76 11.02 13.32 -13.06
CA LEU A 76 12.29 12.87 -13.64
C LEU A 76 12.63 11.44 -13.16
N GLY A 77 11.59 10.61 -13.00
CA GLY A 77 11.67 9.31 -12.33
C GLY A 77 12.27 8.19 -13.17
N GLU A 78 12.35 8.30 -14.50
CA GLU A 78 12.94 7.30 -15.39
C GLU A 78 14.25 7.79 -16.01
N ASP A 79 15.21 6.88 -16.13
CA ASP A 79 16.47 7.12 -16.83
C ASP A 79 16.39 6.48 -18.21
N ALA A 80 16.87 7.20 -19.23
CA ALA A 80 16.94 6.72 -20.60
C ALA A 80 18.34 6.93 -21.17
N GLU A 81 18.89 5.89 -21.80
CA GLU A 81 20.14 5.97 -22.55
C GLU A 81 19.84 6.26 -24.02
N VAL A 82 20.56 7.22 -24.60
CA VAL A 82 20.54 7.51 -26.04
C VAL A 82 21.98 7.50 -26.49
N GLY A 83 22.36 6.51 -27.30
CA GLY A 83 23.76 6.24 -27.61
C GLY A 83 24.57 6.02 -26.32
N ASN A 84 25.58 6.87 -26.06
CA ASN A 84 26.45 6.77 -24.88
C ASN A 84 26.06 7.73 -23.74
N SER A 85 24.94 8.45 -23.82
CA SER A 85 24.55 9.48 -22.85
C SER A 85 23.28 9.07 -22.08
N LYS A 86 23.28 9.34 -20.76
CA LYS A 86 22.14 9.10 -19.86
C LYS A 86 21.34 10.38 -19.66
N TYR A 87 20.02 10.29 -19.81
CA TYR A 87 19.06 11.38 -19.65
C TYR A 87 18.01 10.99 -18.62
N ARG A 88 17.47 11.97 -17.88
CA ARG A 88 16.31 11.78 -17.00
C ARG A 88 15.06 12.29 -17.71
N ILE A 89 13.96 11.54 -17.64
CA ILE A 89 12.70 11.85 -18.31
C ILE A 89 11.48 11.68 -17.39
N PRO A 90 10.36 12.37 -17.67
CA PRO A 90 9.08 12.17 -16.99
C PRO A 90 8.59 10.72 -17.07
N ALA A 91 8.14 10.19 -15.93
CA ALA A 91 7.74 8.80 -15.75
C ALA A 91 6.39 8.62 -15.02
N GLY A 92 5.74 9.71 -14.59
CA GLY A 92 4.52 9.73 -13.80
C GLY A 92 3.32 9.13 -14.54
N LYS A 93 2.65 8.16 -13.92
CA LYS A 93 1.58 7.36 -14.53
C LYS A 93 0.20 8.03 -14.55
N CYS A 94 0.08 9.22 -13.98
CA CYS A 94 -1.14 10.03 -14.00
C CYS A 94 -0.90 11.40 -14.66
N PRO A 95 -1.89 11.99 -15.35
CA PRO A 95 -1.80 13.35 -15.85
C PRO A 95 -1.66 14.35 -14.69
N VAL A 96 -0.99 15.49 -14.94
CA VAL A 96 -0.95 16.61 -13.98
C VAL A 96 -1.77 17.77 -14.54
N PHE A 97 -2.96 18.00 -14.00
CA PHE A 97 -3.88 19.05 -14.45
C PHE A 97 -3.48 20.42 -13.89
N GLY A 98 -3.52 21.45 -14.73
CA GLY A 98 -3.12 22.82 -14.39
C GLY A 98 -1.61 23.11 -14.48
N LYS A 99 -0.76 22.10 -14.79
CA LYS A 99 0.70 22.23 -14.76
C LYS A 99 1.25 22.81 -16.06
N GLY A 100 1.95 23.93 -15.97
CA GLY A 100 2.80 24.47 -17.03
C GLY A 100 4.18 24.89 -16.51
N ILE A 101 5.03 25.38 -17.41
CA ILE A 101 6.37 25.89 -17.07
C ILE A 101 6.36 27.42 -17.19
N VAL A 102 6.78 28.12 -16.13
CA VAL A 102 7.02 29.56 -16.14
C VAL A 102 8.47 29.80 -16.50
N ILE A 103 8.72 30.56 -17.58
CA ILE A 103 10.04 31.06 -17.95
C ILE A 103 10.20 32.44 -17.30
N GLU A 104 11.18 32.61 -16.43
CA GLU A 104 11.33 33.85 -15.66
C GLU A 104 11.76 35.02 -16.55
N ASN A 105 11.16 36.19 -16.32
CA ASN A 105 11.39 37.43 -17.08
C ASN A 105 11.21 37.31 -18.61
N SER A 106 10.39 36.36 -19.08
CA SER A 106 10.04 36.18 -20.50
C SER A 106 8.52 36.29 -20.72
N ASN A 107 8.16 36.79 -21.91
CA ASN A 107 6.78 36.76 -22.43
C ASN A 107 6.52 35.55 -23.34
N VAL A 108 7.54 34.73 -23.62
CA VAL A 108 7.42 33.54 -24.46
C VAL A 108 6.74 32.42 -23.66
N SER A 109 5.77 31.74 -24.27
CA SER A 109 5.14 30.57 -23.66
C SER A 109 6.06 29.36 -23.77
N PHE A 110 6.09 28.49 -22.76
CA PHE A 110 6.78 27.20 -22.89
C PHE A 110 6.16 26.31 -23.98
N LEU A 111 4.90 26.55 -24.38
CA LEU A 111 4.26 25.90 -25.53
C LEU A 111 4.72 26.44 -26.90
N THR A 112 5.50 27.51 -26.94
CA THR A 112 6.22 27.95 -28.15
C THR A 112 7.31 26.91 -28.47
N PRO A 113 7.59 26.61 -29.76
CA PRO A 113 8.70 25.76 -30.15
C PRO A 113 10.05 26.25 -29.61
N VAL A 114 10.99 25.32 -29.39
CA VAL A 114 12.39 25.66 -29.06
C VAL A 114 13.04 26.53 -30.14
N ALA A 115 14.01 27.37 -29.74
CA ALA A 115 14.78 28.20 -30.66
C ALA A 115 15.65 27.32 -31.57
N THR A 116 15.73 27.67 -32.86
CA THR A 116 16.45 26.91 -33.89
C THR A 116 17.28 27.81 -34.81
N GLY A 117 18.38 27.25 -35.34
CA GLY A 117 19.24 27.92 -36.32
C GLY A 117 19.87 29.20 -35.77
N ALA A 118 19.42 30.36 -36.27
CA ALA A 118 19.92 31.69 -35.89
C ALA A 118 19.02 32.42 -34.86
N GLN A 119 17.96 31.78 -34.36
CA GLN A 119 17.13 32.31 -33.27
C GLN A 119 17.90 32.27 -31.95
N ARG A 120 17.72 33.26 -31.07
CA ARG A 120 18.37 33.26 -29.76
C ARG A 120 17.61 32.38 -28.77
N LEU A 121 18.32 31.80 -27.81
CA LEU A 121 17.78 30.76 -26.94
C LEU A 121 16.53 31.22 -26.14
N LYS A 122 16.49 32.46 -25.66
CA LYS A 122 15.32 33.03 -24.95
C LYS A 122 14.15 33.49 -25.86
N GLU A 123 14.24 33.28 -27.17
CA GLU A 123 13.17 33.62 -28.13
C GLU A 123 12.27 32.41 -28.43
N GLY A 124 12.70 31.19 -28.05
CA GLY A 124 11.90 29.97 -28.11
C GLY A 124 11.33 29.53 -26.76
N GLY A 125 10.45 28.53 -26.81
CA GLY A 125 9.91 27.84 -25.64
C GLY A 125 10.47 26.42 -25.50
N PHE A 126 9.61 25.45 -25.17
CA PHE A 126 9.95 24.06 -24.86
C PHE A 126 9.33 23.06 -25.85
N ALA A 127 8.38 23.49 -26.68
CA ALA A 127 7.68 22.61 -27.60
C ALA A 127 8.57 22.13 -28.77
N PHE A 128 8.14 21.07 -29.44
CA PHE A 128 8.86 20.48 -30.57
C PHE A 128 9.05 21.50 -31.72
N PRO A 129 10.24 21.58 -32.35
CA PRO A 129 10.50 22.48 -33.47
C PRO A 129 9.70 22.09 -34.71
N ASN A 130 9.60 23.01 -35.68
CA ASN A 130 9.04 22.69 -37.00
C ASN A 130 9.86 21.57 -37.67
N ALA A 131 9.18 20.59 -38.25
CA ALA A 131 9.76 19.44 -38.95
C ALA A 131 9.01 19.19 -40.28
N ASP A 132 9.57 18.34 -41.14
CA ASP A 132 9.03 18.07 -42.49
C ASP A 132 7.62 17.43 -42.46
N ASP A 133 7.34 16.61 -41.45
CA ASP A 133 5.98 16.23 -41.05
C ASP A 133 5.53 17.11 -39.88
N HIS A 134 4.31 17.65 -39.98
CA HIS A 134 3.70 18.46 -38.95
C HIS A 134 3.13 17.58 -37.82
N ILE A 135 4.04 17.13 -36.96
CA ILE A 135 3.73 16.27 -35.80
C ILE A 135 3.29 17.08 -34.57
N SER A 136 3.75 18.32 -34.41
CA SER A 136 3.43 19.16 -33.26
C SER A 136 3.57 20.65 -33.61
N PRO A 137 2.76 21.55 -33.03
CA PRO A 137 1.54 21.26 -32.29
C PRO A 137 0.43 20.72 -33.21
N ILE A 138 -0.42 19.82 -32.73
CA ILE A 138 -1.43 19.15 -33.56
C ILE A 138 -2.78 19.01 -32.85
N THR A 139 -3.88 19.32 -33.55
CA THR A 139 -5.23 19.24 -32.96
C THR A 139 -5.70 17.79 -32.81
N ILE A 140 -6.60 17.53 -31.85
CA ILE A 140 -7.23 16.21 -31.69
C ILE A 140 -8.00 15.78 -32.95
N ALA A 141 -8.59 16.71 -33.69
CA ALA A 141 -9.23 16.41 -34.97
C ALA A 141 -8.22 15.87 -36.00
N ASN A 142 -7.07 16.54 -36.12
CA ASN A 142 -5.99 16.11 -37.02
C ASN A 142 -5.36 14.78 -36.56
N LEU A 143 -5.26 14.53 -35.25
CA LEU A 143 -4.81 13.24 -34.71
C LEU A 143 -5.79 12.11 -35.02
N LYS A 144 -7.10 12.35 -34.88
CA LYS A 144 -8.14 11.35 -35.19
C LYS A 144 -8.22 11.05 -36.69
N GLU A 145 -7.97 12.03 -37.56
CA GLU A 145 -7.83 11.79 -39.00
C GLU A 145 -6.52 11.03 -39.33
N ARG A 146 -5.38 11.44 -38.74
CA ARG A 146 -4.06 10.78 -38.88
C ARG A 146 -4.09 9.30 -38.44
N TYR A 147 -4.92 8.95 -37.46
CA TYR A 147 -5.02 7.60 -36.89
C TYR A 147 -6.35 6.88 -37.16
N LYS A 148 -7.19 7.35 -38.09
CA LYS A 148 -8.55 6.82 -38.32
C LYS A 148 -8.62 5.31 -38.61
N GLU A 149 -7.61 4.78 -39.30
CA GLU A 149 -7.50 3.35 -39.63
C GLU A 149 -7.03 2.49 -38.44
N ASN A 150 -6.54 3.11 -37.36
CA ASN A 150 -6.08 2.43 -36.14
C ASN A 150 -7.20 2.36 -35.11
N ALA A 151 -7.95 1.25 -35.17
CA ALA A 151 -9.09 0.98 -34.30
C ALA A 151 -8.77 0.96 -32.79
N ASP A 152 -7.51 0.85 -32.35
CA ASP A 152 -7.14 0.89 -30.93
C ASP A 152 -6.79 2.30 -30.45
N LEU A 153 -6.11 3.11 -31.28
CA LEU A 153 -5.90 4.53 -30.99
C LEU A 153 -7.23 5.31 -31.00
N MET A 154 -8.16 4.95 -31.88
CA MET A 154 -9.48 5.58 -31.97
C MET A 154 -10.42 5.27 -30.78
N LYS A 155 -10.04 4.34 -29.88
CA LYS A 155 -10.74 4.08 -28.60
C LYS A 155 -10.22 4.95 -27.45
N LEU A 156 -9.11 5.67 -27.64
CA LEU A 156 -8.49 6.48 -26.58
C LEU A 156 -9.24 7.80 -26.38
N ASN A 157 -9.32 8.26 -25.13
CA ASN A 157 -9.71 9.64 -24.83
C ASN A 157 -8.62 10.62 -25.32
N ASP A 158 -8.98 11.90 -25.46
CA ASP A 158 -8.14 12.91 -26.11
C ASP A 158 -6.75 13.07 -25.46
N ILE A 159 -6.69 12.97 -24.12
CA ILE A 159 -5.45 12.97 -23.33
C ILE A 159 -4.59 11.74 -23.63
N ALA A 160 -5.17 10.54 -23.61
CA ALA A 160 -4.46 9.31 -23.88
C ALA A 160 -3.99 9.23 -25.34
N LEU A 161 -4.77 9.77 -26.29
CA LEU A 161 -4.41 9.88 -27.70
C LEU A 161 -3.23 10.86 -27.89
N CYS A 162 -3.28 12.06 -27.31
CA CYS A 162 -2.18 13.02 -27.35
C CYS A 162 -0.89 12.44 -26.77
N LYS A 163 -0.96 11.81 -25.59
CA LYS A 163 0.19 11.13 -25.00
C LYS A 163 0.73 10.02 -25.89
N THR A 164 -0.15 9.19 -26.46
CA THR A 164 0.28 8.02 -27.25
C THR A 164 0.90 8.44 -28.58
N HIS A 165 0.42 9.53 -29.16
CA HIS A 165 1.06 10.20 -30.29
C HIS A 165 2.49 10.65 -29.93
N ALA A 166 2.66 11.48 -28.90
CA ALA A 166 3.97 11.97 -28.47
C ALA A 166 4.95 10.84 -28.11
N ALA A 167 4.46 9.80 -27.41
CA ALA A 167 5.25 8.64 -27.02
C ALA A 167 5.54 7.64 -28.15
N SER A 168 5.01 7.86 -29.36
CA SER A 168 5.29 7.00 -30.52
C SER A 168 6.61 7.35 -31.24
N PHE A 169 7.12 8.57 -31.07
CA PHE A 169 8.33 9.04 -31.74
C PHE A 169 9.61 8.55 -31.05
N VAL A 170 10.50 7.97 -31.84
CA VAL A 170 11.85 7.52 -31.44
C VAL A 170 12.92 8.43 -32.03
N ILE A 171 14.10 8.46 -31.40
CA ILE A 171 15.28 9.12 -31.95
C ILE A 171 15.83 8.22 -33.08
N ALA A 172 16.03 8.77 -34.27
CA ALA A 172 16.34 7.98 -35.46
C ALA A 172 17.68 7.21 -35.36
N GLU A 173 18.65 7.77 -34.63
CA GLU A 173 19.98 7.19 -34.39
C GLU A 173 19.97 6.03 -33.39
N ASP A 174 18.97 5.97 -32.51
CA ASP A 174 18.83 4.94 -31.47
C ASP A 174 17.35 4.58 -31.28
N GLN A 175 16.90 3.58 -32.03
CA GLN A 175 15.52 3.08 -31.96
C GLN A 175 15.27 2.19 -30.72
N ASN A 176 16.33 1.74 -30.05
CA ASN A 176 16.24 0.86 -28.87
C ASN A 176 16.09 1.65 -27.57
N THR A 177 16.39 2.95 -27.57
CA THR A 177 16.22 3.83 -26.41
C THR A 177 14.82 3.75 -25.78
N SER A 178 14.76 3.88 -24.46
CA SER A 178 13.51 4.15 -23.72
C SER A 178 13.07 5.62 -23.79
N TYR A 179 13.91 6.52 -24.32
CA TYR A 179 13.64 7.96 -24.40
C TYR A 179 12.41 8.24 -25.28
N ARG A 180 11.42 8.95 -24.76
CA ARG A 180 10.29 9.51 -25.53
C ARG A 180 9.99 10.90 -24.99
N HIS A 181 9.49 11.78 -25.86
CA HIS A 181 9.11 13.13 -25.49
C HIS A 181 7.87 13.14 -24.56
N PRO A 182 7.86 13.96 -23.50
CA PRO A 182 6.63 14.29 -22.79
C PRO A 182 5.76 15.22 -23.66
N ALA A 183 4.50 15.42 -23.24
CA ALA A 183 3.55 16.27 -23.94
C ALA A 183 2.76 17.16 -22.98
N VAL A 184 2.15 18.20 -23.54
CA VAL A 184 1.05 18.91 -22.91
C VAL A 184 -0.18 18.86 -23.82
N TYR A 185 -1.31 18.53 -23.24
CA TYR A 185 -2.61 18.67 -23.91
C TYR A 185 -3.30 19.93 -23.40
N ASP A 186 -3.70 20.81 -24.32
CA ASP A 186 -4.59 21.94 -24.06
C ASP A 186 -6.04 21.51 -24.32
N GLU A 187 -6.84 21.40 -23.26
CA GLU A 187 -8.24 20.93 -23.34
C GLU A 187 -9.18 21.96 -23.95
N ASN A 188 -8.84 23.25 -23.86
CA ASN A 188 -9.63 24.36 -24.38
C ASN A 188 -9.43 24.51 -25.89
N ASN A 189 -8.17 24.54 -26.35
CA ASN A 189 -7.82 24.58 -27.77
C ASN A 189 -7.78 23.19 -28.43
N LYS A 190 -8.04 22.12 -27.67
CA LYS A 190 -8.01 20.70 -28.10
C LYS A 190 -6.76 20.36 -28.92
N THR A 191 -5.62 20.82 -28.43
CA THR A 191 -4.33 20.77 -29.15
C THR A 191 -3.27 20.07 -28.30
N CYS A 192 -2.57 19.14 -28.95
CA CYS A 192 -1.47 18.37 -28.38
C CYS A 192 -0.14 19.05 -28.74
N TYR A 193 0.69 19.31 -27.73
CA TYR A 193 2.02 19.86 -27.86
C TYR A 193 3.03 18.81 -27.41
N MET A 194 3.88 18.32 -28.32
CA MET A 194 5.06 17.56 -27.92
C MET A 194 6.09 18.52 -27.32
N LEU A 195 6.75 18.14 -26.22
CA LEU A 195 7.83 18.92 -25.63
C LEU A 195 9.19 18.37 -26.07
N TYR A 196 10.00 19.21 -26.70
CA TYR A 196 11.40 18.88 -27.01
C TYR A 196 12.22 18.75 -25.73
N LEU A 197 12.01 19.67 -24.79
CA LEU A 197 12.72 19.71 -23.50
C LEU A 197 11.95 18.94 -22.42
N SER A 198 12.61 17.95 -21.80
CA SER A 198 12.06 17.17 -20.66
C SER A 198 12.32 17.81 -19.29
N ALA A 199 13.24 18.78 -19.21
CA ALA A 199 13.52 19.53 -17.98
C ALA A 199 12.32 20.39 -17.58
N GLN A 200 12.07 20.52 -16.27
CA GLN A 200 10.93 21.27 -15.72
C GLN A 200 11.33 22.42 -14.79
N GLU A 201 12.56 22.42 -14.26
CA GLU A 201 13.10 23.52 -13.46
C GLU A 201 14.60 23.71 -13.73
N ASN A 202 15.03 24.96 -13.84
CA ASN A 202 16.42 25.39 -13.82
C ASN A 202 16.49 26.75 -13.12
N MET A 203 17.16 26.78 -11.96
CA MET A 203 17.18 27.92 -11.04
C MET A 203 18.61 28.14 -10.51
N GLY A 204 18.91 29.37 -10.09
CA GLY A 204 20.20 29.76 -9.51
C GLY A 204 21.17 30.36 -10.55
N PRO A 205 21.95 31.40 -10.17
CA PRO A 205 22.74 32.20 -11.10
C PRO A 205 23.91 31.45 -11.76
N ARG A 206 24.26 30.27 -11.25
CA ARG A 206 25.25 29.36 -11.86
C ARG A 206 24.72 28.61 -13.08
N TYR A 207 23.42 28.34 -13.14
CA TYR A 207 22.80 27.45 -14.14
C TYR A 207 21.86 28.18 -15.11
N CYS A 208 21.39 29.38 -14.73
CA CYS A 208 20.52 30.21 -15.55
C CYS A 208 20.76 31.70 -15.32
N SER A 209 20.36 32.53 -16.28
CA SER A 209 20.37 34.00 -16.13
C SER A 209 18.94 34.54 -16.16
N PRO A 210 18.48 35.26 -15.12
CA PRO A 210 17.18 35.91 -15.12
C PRO A 210 17.15 37.21 -15.94
N ASP A 211 18.29 37.68 -16.47
CA ASP A 211 18.32 38.90 -17.30
C ASP A 211 17.64 38.68 -18.65
N SER A 212 16.64 39.50 -18.95
CA SER A 212 15.90 39.48 -20.22
C SER A 212 16.70 40.04 -21.41
N GLN A 213 17.73 40.86 -21.16
CA GLN A 213 18.55 41.47 -22.21
C GLN A 213 19.57 40.47 -22.77
N ASN A 214 20.19 39.66 -21.91
CA ASN A 214 21.00 38.52 -22.31
C ASN A 214 20.13 37.36 -22.83
N LYS A 215 19.69 37.50 -24.09
CA LYS A 215 18.88 36.52 -24.84
C LYS A 215 19.60 35.20 -25.18
N ASP A 216 20.92 35.17 -25.03
CA ASP A 216 21.76 34.07 -25.48
C ASP A 216 22.17 33.14 -24.31
N ALA A 217 22.05 33.61 -23.06
CA ALA A 217 22.18 32.79 -21.86
C ALA A 217 20.96 31.89 -21.61
N MET A 218 21.16 30.81 -20.84
CA MET A 218 20.08 29.92 -20.38
C MET A 218 19.01 30.71 -19.62
N PHE A 219 17.74 30.49 -19.95
CA PHE A 219 16.62 31.05 -19.19
C PHE A 219 16.45 30.32 -17.85
N CYS A 220 16.05 31.05 -16.80
CA CYS A 220 15.57 30.47 -15.55
C CYS A 220 14.11 30.05 -15.71
N PHE A 221 13.71 28.93 -15.12
CA PHE A 221 12.34 28.42 -15.22
C PHE A 221 11.98 27.45 -14.11
N LYS A 222 10.68 27.34 -13.83
CA LYS A 222 10.11 26.42 -12.83
C LYS A 222 8.69 25.99 -13.20
N PRO A 223 8.18 24.85 -12.72
CA PRO A 223 6.81 24.42 -12.95
C PRO A 223 5.87 25.17 -12.01
N ASP A 224 4.68 25.52 -12.50
CA ASP A 224 3.66 26.26 -11.74
C ASP A 224 2.24 25.82 -12.13
N LYS A 225 1.27 26.14 -11.27
CA LYS A 225 -0.17 26.15 -11.56
C LYS A 225 -0.72 27.56 -11.42
N ASN A 226 -0.88 28.24 -12.56
CA ASN A 226 -1.49 29.57 -12.64
C ASN A 226 -2.63 29.58 -13.66
N GLU A 227 -3.37 30.68 -13.73
CA GLU A 227 -4.62 30.78 -14.50
C GLU A 227 -4.43 30.59 -16.02
N LYS A 228 -3.22 30.83 -16.55
CA LYS A 228 -2.90 30.58 -17.96
C LYS A 228 -2.75 29.08 -18.27
N PHE A 229 -2.60 28.25 -17.23
CA PHE A 229 -2.28 26.83 -17.34
C PHE A 229 -3.44 25.90 -16.93
N ASP A 230 -4.59 26.44 -16.49
CA ASP A 230 -5.72 25.63 -15.97
C ASP A 230 -6.15 24.50 -16.92
N ASN A 231 -6.33 24.84 -18.20
CA ASN A 231 -6.74 23.91 -19.26
C ASN A 231 -5.58 23.06 -19.80
N LEU A 232 -4.37 23.16 -19.22
CA LEU A 232 -3.20 22.39 -19.64
C LEU A 232 -3.05 21.15 -18.78
N VAL A 233 -2.76 20.04 -19.44
CA VAL A 233 -2.52 18.74 -18.82
C VAL A 233 -1.12 18.28 -19.19
N TYR A 234 -0.22 18.20 -18.21
CA TYR A 234 1.14 17.72 -18.41
C TYR A 234 1.18 16.19 -18.41
N LEU A 235 1.82 15.59 -19.42
CA LEU A 235 1.76 14.17 -19.74
C LEU A 235 3.16 13.57 -19.90
N SER A 236 3.52 12.63 -19.02
CA SER A 236 4.65 11.74 -19.27
C SER A 236 4.30 10.69 -20.34
N LYS A 237 5.30 10.06 -20.95
CA LYS A 237 5.09 8.89 -21.82
C LYS A 237 4.40 7.70 -21.11
N ASN A 238 4.46 7.64 -19.78
CA ASN A 238 4.00 6.53 -18.95
C ASN A 238 2.58 6.72 -18.39
N VAL A 239 1.89 7.84 -18.67
CA VAL A 239 0.50 8.07 -18.24
C VAL A 239 -0.41 6.91 -18.64
N SER A 240 -1.31 6.49 -17.75
CA SER A 240 -2.25 5.40 -18.07
C SER A 240 -3.27 5.83 -19.12
N ASN A 241 -3.56 4.97 -20.10
CA ASN A 241 -4.63 5.24 -21.07
C ASN A 241 -6.03 5.23 -20.39
N ASP A 242 -6.12 4.57 -19.23
CA ASP A 242 -7.29 4.48 -18.35
C ASP A 242 -7.08 5.36 -17.10
N TRP A 243 -6.63 6.61 -17.31
CA TRP A 243 -6.34 7.54 -16.21
C TRP A 243 -7.60 8.01 -15.48
N GLU A 244 -8.76 8.10 -16.15
CA GLU A 244 -10.03 8.58 -15.56
C GLU A 244 -10.45 7.76 -14.33
N ASN A 245 -10.21 6.44 -14.36
CA ASN A 245 -10.53 5.52 -13.26
C ASN A 245 -9.41 5.38 -12.23
N LYS A 246 -8.16 5.73 -12.58
CA LYS A 246 -6.94 5.41 -11.81
C LYS A 246 -6.22 6.62 -11.21
N CYS A 247 -6.61 7.83 -11.62
CA CYS A 247 -5.95 9.07 -11.24
C CYS A 247 -6.99 10.09 -10.75
N PRO A 248 -6.58 11.09 -9.95
CA PRO A 248 -7.46 12.21 -9.62
C PRO A 248 -7.55 13.18 -10.82
N ARG A 249 -8.69 13.88 -10.92
CA ARG A 249 -8.86 15.06 -11.80
C ARG A 249 -9.58 16.15 -11.03
N LYS A 250 -10.87 15.94 -10.74
CA LYS A 250 -11.67 16.84 -9.91
C LYS A 250 -11.20 16.82 -8.45
N ASN A 251 -11.32 17.96 -7.79
CA ASN A 251 -11.31 18.07 -6.34
C ASN A 251 -12.64 17.57 -5.78
N LEU A 252 -12.69 17.21 -4.50
CA LEU A 252 -13.91 16.69 -3.86
C LEU A 252 -14.47 17.76 -2.93
N GLY A 253 -15.63 18.33 -3.26
CA GLY A 253 -16.37 19.27 -2.41
C GLY A 253 -17.22 18.55 -1.37
N ASN A 254 -17.61 19.27 -0.31
CA ASN A 254 -18.27 18.71 0.88
C ASN A 254 -17.43 17.60 1.55
N ALA A 255 -16.11 17.65 1.41
CA ALA A 255 -15.21 16.57 1.76
C ALA A 255 -13.84 17.08 2.23
N LYS A 256 -13.31 16.44 3.27
CA LYS A 256 -11.89 16.49 3.63
C LYS A 256 -11.31 15.09 3.72
N PHE A 257 -10.08 14.92 3.27
CA PHE A 257 -9.32 13.69 3.40
C PHE A 257 -9.07 13.34 4.87
N GLY A 258 -9.20 12.06 5.22
CA GLY A 258 -8.97 11.55 6.56
C GLY A 258 -8.35 10.14 6.58
N LEU A 259 -8.18 9.61 7.79
CA LEU A 259 -7.64 8.29 8.07
C LEU A 259 -8.73 7.35 8.60
N TRP A 260 -8.77 6.12 8.07
CA TRP A 260 -9.77 5.14 8.47
C TRP A 260 -9.35 4.42 9.74
N VAL A 261 -9.87 4.87 10.88
CA VAL A 261 -9.58 4.33 12.21
C VAL A 261 -10.73 3.42 12.63
N ASP A 262 -10.55 2.12 12.42
CA ASP A 262 -11.40 1.02 12.91
C ASP A 262 -12.93 1.29 12.87
N GLY A 263 -13.43 1.74 11.73
CA GLY A 263 -14.87 1.87 11.49
C GLY A 263 -15.41 3.30 11.40
N ASN A 264 -14.58 4.32 11.60
CA ASN A 264 -14.89 5.71 11.25
C ASN A 264 -13.75 6.34 10.42
N CYS A 265 -14.05 7.47 9.76
CA CYS A 265 -13.04 8.34 9.18
C CYS A 265 -12.68 9.45 10.18
N GLU A 266 -11.40 9.58 10.51
CA GLU A 266 -10.87 10.52 11.50
C GLU A 266 -9.90 11.53 10.85
N GLU A 267 -9.72 12.67 11.48
CA GLU A 267 -8.87 13.76 10.96
C GLU A 267 -7.39 13.37 10.99
N ILE A 268 -6.59 14.05 10.16
CA ILE A 268 -5.13 13.83 10.05
C ILE A 268 -4.46 14.73 11.10
N PRO A 269 -3.82 14.19 12.17
CA PRO A 269 -3.35 15.03 13.28
C PRO A 269 -2.14 15.90 12.94
N TYR A 270 -1.23 15.44 12.08
CA TYR A 270 -0.03 16.15 11.69
C TYR A 270 -0.18 16.68 10.26
N VAL A 271 -0.57 17.96 10.15
CA VAL A 271 -0.75 18.71 8.90
C VAL A 271 0.04 20.02 8.99
N ASN A 272 0.53 20.51 7.85
CA ASN A 272 1.08 21.86 7.77
C ASN A 272 -0.04 22.82 7.35
N GLU A 273 -0.38 23.77 8.22
CA GLU A 273 -1.39 24.81 7.93
C GLU A 273 -0.74 25.98 7.17
N VAL A 274 -1.33 26.37 6.04
CA VAL A 274 -0.93 27.51 5.22
C VAL A 274 -2.16 28.34 4.86
N GLU A 275 -2.07 29.66 4.90
CA GLU A 275 -3.16 30.55 4.43
C GLU A 275 -3.36 30.39 2.91
N ALA A 276 -4.62 30.34 2.46
CA ALA A 276 -4.98 30.27 1.05
C ALA A 276 -6.35 30.90 0.80
N THR A 277 -6.42 31.93 -0.05
CA THR A 277 -7.66 32.65 -0.39
C THR A 277 -8.66 31.84 -1.21
N SER A 278 -8.24 30.71 -1.79
CA SER A 278 -9.06 29.93 -2.73
C SER A 278 -8.58 28.48 -2.90
N LEU A 279 -9.47 27.63 -3.41
CA LEU A 279 -9.14 26.26 -3.84
C LEU A 279 -8.02 26.24 -4.89
N ARG A 280 -7.98 27.24 -5.80
CA ARG A 280 -6.90 27.44 -6.78
C ARG A 280 -5.56 27.58 -6.07
N GLU A 281 -5.49 28.48 -5.08
CA GLU A 281 -4.28 28.75 -4.33
C GLU A 281 -3.85 27.55 -3.49
N CYS A 282 -4.78 26.85 -2.83
CA CYS A 282 -4.45 25.62 -2.12
C CYS A 282 -3.98 24.49 -3.07
N ASN A 283 -4.57 24.36 -4.27
CA ASN A 283 -4.11 23.42 -5.30
C ASN A 283 -2.70 23.76 -5.85
N ARG A 284 -2.36 25.06 -5.90
CA ARG A 284 -1.00 25.54 -6.22
C ARG A 284 -0.02 25.24 -5.08
N ILE A 285 -0.34 25.57 -3.83
CA ILE A 285 0.52 25.34 -2.65
C ILE A 285 0.83 23.85 -2.49
N VAL A 286 -0.17 22.97 -2.59
CA VAL A 286 0.05 21.51 -2.52
C VAL A 286 0.84 21.00 -3.73
N PHE A 287 0.74 21.63 -4.91
CA PHE A 287 1.58 21.30 -6.06
C PHE A 287 3.05 21.73 -5.84
N GLU A 288 3.29 22.93 -5.33
CA GLU A 288 4.63 23.45 -5.01
C GLU A 288 5.31 22.64 -3.90
N ALA A 289 4.56 22.07 -2.95
CA ALA A 289 5.07 21.19 -1.89
C ALA A 289 5.09 19.69 -2.25
N SER A 290 4.61 19.31 -3.45
CA SER A 290 4.44 17.90 -3.83
C SER A 290 5.75 17.15 -4.12
N ALA A 291 5.63 15.84 -4.32
CA ALA A 291 6.72 14.97 -4.75
C ALA A 291 7.53 15.60 -5.90
N SER A 292 8.85 15.58 -5.77
CA SER A 292 9.78 16.20 -6.71
C SER A 292 10.97 15.28 -6.93
N ASP A 293 11.27 14.96 -8.18
CA ASP A 293 12.47 14.19 -8.58
C ASP A 293 13.67 15.10 -8.90
N GLN A 294 13.52 16.40 -8.67
CA GLN A 294 14.57 17.41 -8.80
C GLN A 294 15.80 16.98 -7.98
N PRO A 295 17.03 17.12 -8.51
CA PRO A 295 18.25 16.96 -7.74
C PRO A 295 18.19 17.76 -6.43
N SER A 296 18.68 17.17 -5.34
CA SER A 296 18.75 17.80 -4.01
C SER A 296 19.90 18.82 -3.88
N GLN A 297 20.81 18.85 -4.85
CA GLN A 297 22.07 19.60 -4.82
C GLN A 297 22.06 20.79 -5.79
N TYR A 298 21.06 21.66 -5.67
CA TYR A 298 21.14 23.01 -6.25
C TYR A 298 21.90 23.93 -5.32
N GLU A 299 22.83 24.68 -5.88
CA GLU A 299 23.61 25.67 -5.16
C GLU A 299 22.86 27.00 -5.14
N GLU A 300 22.13 27.26 -4.06
CA GLU A 300 21.46 28.54 -3.85
C GLU A 300 22.47 29.67 -3.55
N GLU A 301 22.08 30.88 -3.94
CA GLU A 301 22.63 32.20 -3.56
C GLU A 301 23.99 32.73 -4.10
N LEU A 302 24.95 31.94 -4.60
CA LEU A 302 26.25 32.51 -5.04
C LEU A 302 26.83 31.94 -6.35
N THR A 303 27.39 32.81 -7.20
CA THR A 303 28.24 32.40 -8.35
C THR A 303 29.61 31.92 -7.89
N ASP A 304 30.32 31.18 -8.76
CA ASP A 304 31.66 30.64 -8.45
C ASP A 304 32.69 31.70 -8.04
N TYR A 305 32.60 32.91 -8.63
CA TYR A 305 33.45 34.02 -8.25
C TYR A 305 33.14 34.54 -6.84
N GLU A 306 31.87 34.73 -6.53
CA GLU A 306 31.41 35.19 -5.20
C GLU A 306 31.68 34.14 -4.13
N LYS A 307 31.54 32.85 -4.44
CA LYS A 307 31.92 31.72 -3.56
C LYS A 307 33.42 31.71 -3.24
N ILE A 308 34.27 32.03 -4.21
CA ILE A 308 35.72 32.15 -3.98
C ILE A 308 36.01 33.38 -3.12
N GLN A 309 35.44 34.54 -3.46
CA GLN A 309 35.64 35.80 -2.75
C GLN A 309 35.15 35.73 -1.28
N GLU A 310 33.91 35.30 -1.08
CA GLU A 310 33.29 35.16 0.24
C GLU A 310 33.83 33.95 1.00
N GLY A 311 34.23 32.88 0.30
CA GLY A 311 34.92 31.73 0.88
C GLY A 311 36.29 32.10 1.45
N PHE A 312 37.05 32.98 0.78
CA PHE A 312 38.24 33.58 1.36
C PHE A 312 37.92 34.56 2.49
N ARG A 313 36.85 35.37 2.39
CA ARG A 313 36.43 36.33 3.44
C ARG A 313 36.01 35.64 4.74
N GLN A 314 35.31 34.50 4.64
CA GLN A 314 34.85 33.69 5.77
C GLN A 314 35.82 32.57 6.17
N ASN A 315 36.91 32.35 5.44
CA ASN A 315 37.79 31.16 5.54
C ASN A 315 37.02 29.82 5.39
N ASN A 316 35.91 29.84 4.64
CA ASN A 316 35.06 28.67 4.38
C ASN A 316 35.63 27.84 3.21
N ARG A 317 36.46 26.86 3.55
CA ARG A 317 37.16 25.99 2.59
C ARG A 317 36.22 25.17 1.70
N ASP A 318 35.05 24.79 2.19
CA ASP A 318 34.13 23.95 1.44
C ASP A 318 33.30 24.77 0.43
N MET A 319 33.01 26.04 0.75
CA MET A 319 32.47 26.96 -0.24
C MET A 319 33.47 27.23 -1.37
N ILE A 320 34.77 27.42 -1.06
CA ILE A 320 35.83 27.54 -2.08
C ILE A 320 35.89 26.27 -2.96
N LYS A 321 35.78 25.06 -2.38
CA LYS A 321 35.74 23.80 -3.17
C LYS A 321 34.53 23.75 -4.11
N SER A 322 33.34 24.13 -3.67
CA SER A 322 32.11 24.06 -4.48
C SER A 322 32.15 24.94 -5.75
N ALA A 323 32.93 26.02 -5.72
CA ALA A 323 33.21 26.82 -6.92
C ALA A 323 34.01 26.04 -7.97
N PHE A 324 35.01 25.24 -7.58
CA PHE A 324 35.86 24.47 -8.51
C PHE A 324 35.30 23.09 -8.88
N LEU A 325 34.41 22.54 -8.05
CA LEU A 325 33.75 21.25 -8.26
C LEU A 325 32.27 21.41 -7.91
N PRO A 326 31.35 21.43 -8.89
CA PRO A 326 29.93 21.61 -8.60
C PRO A 326 29.40 20.54 -7.65
N VAL A 327 28.62 20.96 -6.65
CA VAL A 327 27.80 20.00 -5.91
C VAL A 327 26.84 19.35 -6.93
N GLY A 328 26.67 18.03 -6.88
CA GLY A 328 25.99 17.26 -7.91
C GLY A 328 26.84 16.78 -9.12
N ALA A 329 28.13 17.12 -9.23
CA ALA A 329 28.97 16.74 -10.39
C ALA A 329 29.31 15.23 -10.56
N PHE A 330 28.70 14.35 -9.77
CA PHE A 330 28.87 12.89 -9.83
C PHE A 330 27.51 12.18 -9.72
N ASN A 331 27.50 10.85 -9.93
CA ASN A 331 26.30 9.99 -9.95
C ASN A 331 25.47 9.93 -8.63
N SER A 332 25.74 10.81 -7.66
CA SER A 332 25.23 10.79 -6.29
C SER A 332 23.83 11.37 -6.09
N ASP A 333 23.37 12.27 -6.96
CA ASP A 333 22.10 13.02 -6.76
C ASP A 333 20.98 12.60 -7.73
N ASN A 334 20.88 11.30 -7.96
CA ASN A 334 19.77 10.69 -8.70
C ASN A 334 18.53 10.52 -7.80
N PHE A 335 18.09 11.61 -7.15
CA PHE A 335 16.93 11.56 -6.26
C PHE A 335 15.64 11.26 -7.05
N LYS A 336 14.88 10.28 -6.55
CA LYS A 336 13.61 9.81 -7.13
C LYS A 336 12.59 9.66 -6.02
N SER A 337 11.65 10.59 -5.97
CA SER A 337 10.58 10.67 -4.98
C SER A 337 9.65 9.46 -5.01
N LYS A 338 9.47 8.84 -6.19
CA LYS A 338 8.50 7.77 -6.45
C LYS A 338 7.06 8.17 -6.07
N GLY A 339 6.74 9.47 -6.08
CA GLY A 339 5.44 9.99 -5.64
C GLY A 339 5.32 10.23 -4.13
N ARG A 340 6.42 10.23 -3.37
CA ARG A 340 6.45 10.65 -1.96
C ARG A 340 6.66 12.16 -1.84
N GLY A 341 5.78 12.85 -1.14
CA GLY A 341 5.80 14.30 -0.94
C GLY A 341 4.48 14.80 -0.33
N TYR A 342 4.33 16.10 -0.13
CA TYR A 342 3.07 16.70 0.37
C TYR A 342 2.05 16.81 -0.77
N ASN A 343 1.54 15.67 -1.24
CA ASN A 343 0.75 15.59 -2.48
C ASN A 343 -0.75 15.87 -2.29
N TRP A 344 -1.22 15.96 -1.04
CA TRP A 344 -2.63 16.06 -0.67
C TRP A 344 -2.86 17.25 0.25
N ALA A 345 -4.02 17.89 0.12
CA ALA A 345 -4.43 18.94 1.03
C ALA A 345 -5.95 18.98 1.23
N ASN A 346 -6.35 19.53 2.37
CA ASN A 346 -7.73 19.89 2.68
C ASN A 346 -7.83 21.42 2.69
N PHE A 347 -8.69 21.99 1.83
CA PHE A 347 -8.97 23.41 1.80
C PHE A 347 -10.24 23.73 2.61
N ASP A 348 -10.11 24.56 3.64
CA ASP A 348 -11.23 25.15 4.40
C ASP A 348 -11.63 26.47 3.74
N SER A 349 -12.83 26.52 3.14
CA SER A 349 -13.33 27.71 2.44
C SER A 349 -14.04 28.72 3.34
N VAL A 350 -14.13 28.46 4.65
CA VAL A 350 -14.68 29.39 5.64
C VAL A 350 -13.55 30.14 6.34
N ASN A 351 -12.47 29.42 6.68
CA ASN A 351 -11.30 29.99 7.34
C ASN A 351 -10.18 30.40 6.36
N ASN A 352 -10.29 30.09 5.07
CA ASN A 352 -9.28 30.34 4.02
C ASN A 352 -7.92 29.69 4.32
N LYS A 353 -7.95 28.40 4.67
CA LYS A 353 -6.75 27.64 5.10
C LYS A 353 -6.57 26.38 4.28
N CYS A 354 -5.32 26.10 3.92
CA CYS A 354 -4.86 24.94 3.19
C CYS A 354 -4.03 24.04 4.12
N TYR A 355 -4.58 22.88 4.47
CA TYR A 355 -3.94 21.89 5.33
C TYR A 355 -3.23 20.85 4.45
N ILE A 356 -1.92 21.04 4.21
CA ILE A 356 -1.13 20.15 3.35
C ILE A 356 -0.49 19.01 4.18
N PHE A 357 -0.40 17.80 3.62
CA PHE A 357 0.18 16.65 4.31
C PHE A 357 0.77 15.61 3.34
N ASN A 358 1.69 14.80 3.87
CA ASN A 358 2.47 13.79 3.13
C ASN A 358 1.99 12.34 3.36
N ALA A 359 1.09 12.11 4.32
CA ALA A 359 0.52 10.81 4.60
C ALA A 359 -0.66 10.52 3.66
N LYS A 360 -0.68 9.37 3.01
CA LYS A 360 -1.75 9.06 2.05
C LYS A 360 -3.11 8.88 2.76
N PRO A 361 -4.17 9.57 2.32
CA PRO A 361 -5.47 9.47 2.95
C PRO A 361 -6.15 8.15 2.64
N THR A 362 -6.95 7.65 3.56
CA THR A 362 -7.58 6.32 3.44
C THR A 362 -9.11 6.35 3.52
N CYS A 363 -9.72 7.51 3.71
CA CYS A 363 -11.15 7.76 3.62
C CYS A 363 -11.44 9.27 3.41
N LEU A 364 -12.73 9.61 3.28
CA LEU A 364 -13.21 10.99 3.34
C LEU A 364 -14.10 11.22 4.57
N ILE A 365 -13.96 12.39 5.18
CA ILE A 365 -14.90 12.96 6.13
C ILE A 365 -15.82 13.89 5.34
N ASN A 366 -17.13 13.78 5.54
CA ASN A 366 -18.11 14.64 4.89
C ASN A 366 -18.30 15.93 5.70
N ASP A 367 -17.76 17.03 5.18
CA ASP A 367 -17.76 18.34 5.82
C ASP A 367 -18.02 19.42 4.77
N LYS A 368 -19.18 20.08 4.87
CA LYS A 368 -19.69 21.08 3.91
C LYS A 368 -18.77 22.29 3.70
N ASN A 369 -17.85 22.54 4.63
CA ASN A 369 -16.92 23.68 4.57
C ASN A 369 -15.62 23.37 3.81
N PHE A 370 -15.39 22.11 3.41
CA PHE A 370 -14.10 21.64 2.93
C PHE A 370 -14.10 21.13 1.49
N PHE A 371 -12.94 21.29 0.84
CA PHE A 371 -12.60 20.71 -0.45
C PHE A 371 -11.31 19.91 -0.35
N ALA A 372 -11.34 18.63 -0.71
CA ALA A 372 -10.17 17.76 -0.76
C ALA A 372 -9.48 17.86 -2.14
N THR A 373 -8.20 18.25 -2.14
CA THR A 373 -7.42 18.59 -3.34
C THR A 373 -6.08 17.85 -3.36
N THR A 374 -5.52 17.62 -4.56
CA THR A 374 -4.20 16.99 -4.71
C THR A 374 -3.34 17.74 -5.70
N ALA A 375 -2.03 17.57 -5.60
CA ALA A 375 -1.05 18.13 -6.53
C ALA A 375 -1.30 17.74 -8.01
N LEU A 376 -1.96 16.60 -8.26
CA LEU A 376 -2.38 16.19 -9.60
C LEU A 376 -3.71 16.82 -10.06
N SER A 377 -4.62 17.11 -9.14
CA SER A 377 -5.98 17.59 -9.42
C SER A 377 -6.00 18.93 -10.17
N HIS A 378 -7.05 19.16 -10.96
CA HIS A 378 -7.31 20.42 -11.67
C HIS A 378 -7.44 21.59 -10.66
N PRO A 379 -6.91 22.80 -10.94
CA PRO A 379 -7.00 23.94 -10.03
C PRO A 379 -8.40 24.46 -9.64
N GLN A 380 -9.47 23.97 -10.28
CA GLN A 380 -10.81 24.54 -10.14
C GLN A 380 -11.96 23.54 -10.23
N GLU A 381 -11.87 22.45 -11.01
CA GLU A 381 -12.97 21.48 -11.09
C GLU A 381 -13.28 20.85 -9.72
N VAL A 382 -14.55 20.87 -9.32
CA VAL A 382 -15.03 20.22 -8.11
C VAL A 382 -16.11 19.19 -8.47
N ASP A 383 -16.04 18.03 -7.85
CA ASP A 383 -17.16 17.12 -7.69
C ASP A 383 -17.78 17.32 -6.31
N ASN A 384 -19.05 17.75 -6.26
CA ASN A 384 -19.74 18.02 -4.99
C ASN A 384 -20.53 16.80 -4.47
N GLU A 385 -20.60 15.72 -5.23
CA GLU A 385 -21.38 14.52 -4.88
C GLU A 385 -20.60 13.61 -3.93
N PHE A 386 -20.77 13.83 -2.62
CA PHE A 386 -20.25 12.92 -1.61
C PHE A 386 -20.99 11.57 -1.67
N PRO A 387 -20.30 10.41 -1.66
CA PRO A 387 -20.95 9.10 -1.77
C PRO A 387 -21.64 8.67 -0.46
N CYS A 388 -22.77 9.32 -0.13
CA CYS A 388 -23.46 9.18 1.15
C CYS A 388 -23.90 7.74 1.49
N SER A 389 -24.13 6.88 0.50
CA SER A 389 -24.57 5.49 0.72
C SER A 389 -23.44 4.53 1.13
N ILE A 390 -22.17 4.90 0.95
CA ILE A 390 -21.01 3.99 1.02
C ILE A 390 -20.98 3.11 2.29
N TYR A 391 -21.34 3.67 3.44
CA TYR A 391 -21.36 2.94 4.71
C TYR A 391 -22.56 2.00 4.82
N LYS A 392 -23.75 2.45 4.42
CA LYS A 392 -24.97 1.63 4.42
C LYS A 392 -24.81 0.45 3.46
N ASP A 393 -24.31 0.70 2.26
CA ASP A 393 -24.13 -0.30 1.22
C ASP A 393 -23.13 -1.38 1.67
N GLU A 394 -22.03 -1.00 2.34
CA GLU A 394 -21.08 -1.98 2.88
C GLU A 394 -21.64 -2.77 4.07
N ILE A 395 -22.41 -2.12 4.97
CA ILE A 395 -23.12 -2.79 6.07
C ILE A 395 -24.07 -3.84 5.49
N GLU A 396 -24.93 -3.47 4.54
CA GLU A 396 -25.83 -4.40 3.87
C GLU A 396 -25.08 -5.50 3.12
N ARG A 397 -23.97 -5.19 2.44
CA ARG A 397 -23.17 -6.14 1.67
C ARG A 397 -22.53 -7.20 2.54
N GLU A 398 -21.88 -6.82 3.64
CA GLU A 398 -21.26 -7.78 4.56
C GLU A 398 -22.32 -8.62 5.31
N ILE A 399 -23.45 -8.05 5.70
CA ILE A 399 -24.59 -8.83 6.26
C ILE A 399 -25.09 -9.87 5.24
N LYS A 400 -25.37 -9.47 3.99
CA LYS A 400 -25.86 -10.37 2.91
C LYS A 400 -24.83 -11.45 2.54
N LYS A 401 -23.54 -11.17 2.69
CA LYS A 401 -22.44 -12.10 2.45
C LYS A 401 -22.29 -13.10 3.58
N GLN A 402 -22.43 -12.65 4.82
CA GLN A 402 -22.30 -13.51 6.00
C GLN A 402 -23.54 -14.37 6.21
N SER A 403 -24.75 -13.90 5.90
CA SER A 403 -25.95 -14.75 5.91
C SER A 403 -25.89 -15.85 4.84
N ARG A 404 -25.36 -15.57 3.64
CA ARG A 404 -25.06 -16.61 2.62
C ARG A 404 -24.08 -17.66 3.15
N ASN A 405 -23.02 -17.25 3.85
CA ASN A 405 -22.07 -18.18 4.46
C ASN A 405 -22.70 -18.98 5.61
N MET A 406 -23.52 -18.37 6.47
CA MET A 406 -24.23 -19.06 7.55
C MET A 406 -25.21 -20.11 7.00
N ASN A 407 -25.98 -19.77 5.97
CA ASN A 407 -26.95 -20.67 5.33
C ASN A 407 -26.31 -21.92 4.68
N LEU A 408 -24.98 -21.94 4.48
CA LEU A 408 -24.23 -23.12 4.04
C LEU A 408 -23.78 -24.04 5.20
N TYR A 409 -23.83 -23.59 6.46
CA TYR A 409 -23.21 -24.27 7.61
C TYR A 409 -24.04 -24.35 8.90
N SER A 410 -25.15 -23.62 9.06
CA SER A 410 -25.95 -23.60 10.31
C SER A 410 -27.36 -24.15 10.15
N VAL A 411 -27.76 -25.03 11.07
CA VAL A 411 -29.16 -25.52 11.23
C VAL A 411 -29.92 -24.75 12.32
N ASP A 412 -29.22 -24.05 13.21
CA ASP A 412 -29.78 -23.33 14.36
C ASP A 412 -29.51 -21.82 14.30
N LYS A 413 -30.61 -21.05 14.31
CA LYS A 413 -30.76 -19.61 14.59
C LYS A 413 -29.99 -18.61 13.72
N GLU A 414 -30.70 -17.54 13.35
CA GLU A 414 -30.11 -16.37 12.70
C GLU A 414 -29.13 -15.67 13.64
N ARG A 415 -27.85 -15.67 13.25
CA ARG A 415 -26.76 -14.92 13.88
C ARG A 415 -26.30 -13.85 12.91
N ILE A 416 -26.40 -12.59 13.31
CA ILE A 416 -26.09 -11.44 12.47
C ILE A 416 -24.82 -10.81 13.01
N VAL A 417 -23.72 -10.93 12.25
CA VAL A 417 -22.44 -10.32 12.59
C VAL A 417 -22.31 -9.02 11.79
N LEU A 418 -22.35 -7.88 12.49
CA LEU A 418 -22.27 -6.55 11.90
C LEU A 418 -20.79 -6.18 11.65
N PRO A 419 -20.44 -5.53 10.52
CA PRO A 419 -19.06 -5.10 10.28
C PRO A 419 -18.60 -4.03 11.27
N ARG A 420 -17.28 -3.80 11.31
CA ARG A 420 -16.66 -2.70 12.05
C ARG A 420 -16.79 -1.41 11.24
N ILE A 421 -18.01 -0.91 11.18
CA ILE A 421 -18.42 0.39 10.64
C ILE A 421 -19.31 1.03 11.70
N PHE A 422 -18.99 2.26 12.08
CA PHE A 422 -19.60 2.98 13.21
C PHE A 422 -20.24 4.32 12.79
N ILE A 423 -20.23 4.61 11.49
CA ILE A 423 -20.87 5.77 10.85
C ILE A 423 -21.88 5.29 9.79
N SER A 424 -23.04 5.93 9.67
CA SER A 424 -24.08 5.63 8.66
C SER A 424 -25.08 6.78 8.54
N THR A 425 -25.76 6.92 7.40
CA THR A 425 -26.97 7.77 7.28
C THR A 425 -28.18 7.11 7.94
N ASP A 426 -28.16 5.79 8.09
CA ASP A 426 -29.15 5.01 8.81
C ASP A 426 -28.68 4.78 10.25
N LYS A 427 -29.27 5.53 11.19
CA LYS A 427 -29.04 5.41 12.64
C LYS A 427 -29.25 3.97 13.15
N GLU A 428 -30.21 3.25 12.58
CA GLU A 428 -30.56 1.90 13.01
C GLU A 428 -29.63 0.83 12.43
N SER A 429 -29.00 1.04 11.28
CA SER A 429 -28.08 0.05 10.68
C SER A 429 -26.80 -0.13 11.50
N ILE A 430 -26.38 0.88 12.26
CA ILE A 430 -25.16 0.86 13.09
C ILE A 430 -25.33 -0.05 14.30
N LYS A 431 -26.56 -0.22 14.82
CA LYS A 431 -26.89 -0.87 16.12
C LYS A 431 -25.88 -0.47 17.22
N CYS A 432 -25.92 0.81 17.58
CA CYS A 432 -25.03 1.42 18.55
C CYS A 432 -25.42 1.05 20.01
N PRO A 433 -24.46 0.90 20.95
CA PRO A 433 -24.78 0.65 22.36
C PRO A 433 -25.38 1.86 23.11
N CYS A 434 -25.21 3.06 22.57
CA CYS A 434 -25.74 4.33 23.08
C CYS A 434 -26.47 5.08 21.96
N GLU A 435 -26.99 6.28 22.24
CA GLU A 435 -27.54 7.18 21.23
C GLU A 435 -26.39 7.71 20.33
N PRO A 436 -26.43 7.48 18.99
CA PRO A 436 -25.45 8.04 18.05
C PRO A 436 -25.47 9.57 17.99
N GLU A 437 -24.28 10.16 17.84
CA GLU A 437 -24.11 11.59 17.57
C GLU A 437 -24.48 11.92 16.11
N HIS A 438 -25.11 13.06 15.86
CA HIS A 438 -25.47 13.53 14.52
C HIS A 438 -24.55 14.66 14.04
N ILE A 439 -23.84 14.46 12.92
CA ILE A 439 -22.87 15.44 12.40
C ILE A 439 -23.59 16.61 11.71
N SER A 440 -23.63 17.78 12.37
CA SER A 440 -24.26 19.01 11.86
C SER A 440 -23.54 19.70 10.67
N ASN A 441 -22.29 19.29 10.38
CA ASN A 441 -21.53 19.75 9.21
C ASN A 441 -21.56 18.77 8.03
N SER A 442 -22.22 17.62 8.18
CA SER A 442 -22.42 16.62 7.12
C SER A 442 -23.54 17.07 6.17
N THR A 443 -23.31 16.97 4.86
CA THR A 443 -24.38 17.08 3.85
C THR A 443 -25.22 15.81 3.74
N CYS A 444 -24.67 14.66 4.13
CA CYS A 444 -25.34 13.36 4.15
C CYS A 444 -26.22 13.11 5.39
N ASN A 445 -26.19 13.99 6.42
CA ASN A 445 -26.79 13.77 7.74
C ASN A 445 -26.30 12.47 8.42
N PHE A 446 -24.98 12.30 8.49
CA PHE A 446 -24.37 11.11 9.12
C PHE A 446 -24.57 11.04 10.64
N TYR A 447 -24.83 9.84 11.13
CA TYR A 447 -24.80 9.46 12.54
C TYR A 447 -23.53 8.67 12.86
N VAL A 448 -22.88 8.95 14.00
CA VAL A 448 -21.66 8.27 14.47
C VAL A 448 -21.85 7.67 15.87
N CYS A 449 -21.38 6.43 16.02
CA CYS A 449 -21.44 5.67 17.27
C CYS A 449 -20.08 5.72 18.01
N ASN A 450 -19.90 6.71 18.89
CA ASN A 450 -18.63 6.92 19.61
C ASN A 450 -18.39 5.95 20.77
N CYS A 451 -19.45 5.37 21.35
CA CYS A 451 -19.41 4.51 22.54
C CYS A 451 -19.01 3.05 22.23
N VAL A 452 -17.92 2.87 21.48
CA VAL A 452 -17.46 1.57 20.98
C VAL A 452 -15.96 1.35 21.24
N GLU A 453 -15.60 0.08 21.43
CA GLU A 453 -14.22 -0.37 21.55
C GLU A 453 -13.47 -0.15 20.23
N LYS A 454 -12.78 0.99 20.08
CA LYS A 454 -11.83 1.24 18.99
C LYS A 454 -10.56 0.41 19.18
N ARG A 455 -10.18 -0.35 18.15
CA ARG A 455 -9.03 -1.27 18.14
C ARG A 455 -7.80 -0.74 17.40
N ALA A 456 -7.96 0.39 16.71
CA ALA A 456 -6.87 1.15 16.10
C ALA A 456 -6.79 2.56 16.69
N GLU A 457 -5.64 3.20 16.47
CA GLU A 457 -5.32 4.57 16.87
C GLU A 457 -4.35 5.19 15.87
N ILE A 458 -4.34 6.52 15.73
CA ILE A 458 -3.34 7.24 14.93
C ILE A 458 -2.16 7.57 15.84
N LYS A 459 -0.93 7.34 15.36
CA LYS A 459 0.31 7.69 16.07
C LYS A 459 1.05 8.83 15.36
N GLU A 460 2.22 9.17 15.90
CA GLU A 460 3.20 10.06 15.26
C GLU A 460 3.39 9.69 13.77
N ASN A 461 3.61 10.71 12.93
CA ASN A 461 3.70 10.59 11.47
C ASN A 461 2.40 10.15 10.74
N ASN A 462 1.22 10.29 11.36
CA ASN A 462 -0.10 9.99 10.78
C ASN A 462 -0.33 8.50 10.44
N GLU A 463 0.44 7.57 11.01
CA GLU A 463 0.27 6.14 10.77
C GLU A 463 -0.82 5.55 11.68
N VAL A 464 -1.73 4.75 11.09
CA VAL A 464 -2.81 4.06 11.81
C VAL A 464 -2.32 2.70 12.30
N PHE A 465 -2.18 2.55 13.61
CA PHE A 465 -1.73 1.31 14.24
C PHE A 465 -2.89 0.57 14.91
N ILE A 466 -2.80 -0.76 14.93
CA ILE A 466 -3.58 -1.59 15.84
C ILE A 466 -3.04 -1.35 17.26
N LYS A 467 -3.92 -1.14 18.23
CA LYS A 467 -3.51 -1.03 19.63
C LYS A 467 -2.90 -2.35 20.13
N GLU A 468 -1.89 -2.25 20.97
CA GLU A 468 -1.18 -3.43 21.52
C GLU A 468 -2.13 -4.42 22.24
N GLU A 469 -3.20 -3.92 22.87
CA GLU A 469 -4.26 -4.72 23.50
C GLU A 469 -5.01 -5.70 22.56
N PHE A 470 -5.04 -5.43 21.25
CA PHE A 470 -5.68 -6.32 20.25
C PHE A 470 -4.69 -7.00 19.30
N LYS A 471 -3.39 -6.73 19.44
CA LYS A 471 -2.37 -7.13 18.47
C LYS A 471 -2.22 -8.65 18.32
N GLU A 472 -2.30 -9.42 19.41
CA GLU A 472 -2.34 -10.90 19.36
C GLU A 472 -3.50 -11.42 18.48
N ASP A 473 -4.66 -10.74 18.45
CA ASP A 473 -5.85 -11.20 17.73
C ASP A 473 -5.77 -10.99 16.21
N TYR A 474 -4.87 -10.12 15.75
CA TYR A 474 -4.64 -9.85 14.32
C TYR A 474 -3.35 -10.47 13.78
N GLU A 475 -2.28 -10.51 14.57
CA GLU A 475 -0.99 -11.11 14.17
C GLU A 475 -0.99 -12.64 14.34
N ASN A 476 -1.72 -13.19 15.32
CA ASN A 476 -1.70 -14.62 15.64
C ASN A 476 -3.12 -15.22 15.84
N PRO A 477 -4.02 -15.19 14.83
CA PRO A 477 -5.38 -15.73 14.94
C PRO A 477 -5.42 -17.21 15.37
N ASP A 478 -4.50 -18.02 14.84
CA ASP A 478 -4.28 -19.43 15.22
C ASP A 478 -3.80 -19.60 16.66
N GLY A 479 -3.04 -18.64 17.19
CA GLY A 479 -2.43 -18.70 18.51
C GLY A 479 -3.47 -18.81 19.63
N LYS A 480 -4.61 -18.15 19.47
CA LYS A 480 -5.73 -18.18 20.43
C LYS A 480 -6.45 -19.54 20.44
N GLN A 481 -6.56 -20.22 19.29
CA GLN A 481 -7.01 -21.61 19.24
C GLN A 481 -5.97 -22.57 19.84
N LYS A 482 -4.69 -22.44 19.46
CA LYS A 482 -3.60 -23.30 19.95
C LYS A 482 -3.42 -23.19 21.48
N LYS A 483 -3.43 -21.98 22.07
CA LYS A 483 -3.44 -21.75 23.52
C LYS A 483 -4.64 -22.46 24.20
N LYS A 484 -5.87 -22.31 23.66
CA LYS A 484 -7.06 -22.99 24.22
C LYS A 484 -7.00 -24.51 24.11
N MET A 485 -6.60 -25.05 22.96
CA MET A 485 -6.50 -26.50 22.74
C MET A 485 -5.42 -27.12 23.63
N LEU A 486 -4.27 -26.44 23.81
CA LEU A 486 -3.22 -26.85 24.73
C LEU A 486 -3.71 -26.91 26.19
N LEU A 487 -4.46 -25.90 26.64
CA LEU A 487 -5.05 -25.89 27.99
C LEU A 487 -6.06 -27.03 28.20
N ILE A 488 -6.89 -27.34 27.20
CA ILE A 488 -7.81 -28.49 27.23
C ILE A 488 -7.02 -29.80 27.32
N ILE A 489 -5.97 -29.97 26.51
CA ILE A 489 -5.10 -31.15 26.55
C ILE A 489 -4.45 -31.28 27.93
N ILE A 490 -3.85 -30.21 28.47
CA ILE A 490 -3.23 -30.22 29.82
C ILE A 490 -4.25 -30.60 30.90
N GLY A 491 -5.48 -30.07 30.83
CA GLY A 491 -6.56 -30.42 31.76
C GLY A 491 -6.95 -31.90 31.68
N VAL A 492 -7.10 -32.44 30.47
CA VAL A 492 -7.43 -33.87 30.25
C VAL A 492 -6.27 -34.78 30.69
N THR A 493 -5.02 -34.46 30.31
CA THR A 493 -3.84 -35.23 30.72
C THR A 493 -3.64 -35.18 32.23
N GLY A 494 -3.85 -34.02 32.87
CA GLY A 494 -3.84 -33.88 34.33
C GLY A 494 -4.87 -34.76 35.01
N ALA A 495 -6.12 -34.76 34.53
CA ALA A 495 -7.18 -35.63 35.04
C ALA A 495 -6.84 -37.12 34.87
N VAL A 496 -6.32 -37.53 33.71
CA VAL A 496 -5.86 -38.91 33.46
C VAL A 496 -4.72 -39.31 34.40
N CYS A 497 -3.75 -38.42 34.64
CA CYS A 497 -2.66 -38.65 35.59
C CYS A 497 -3.17 -38.81 37.03
N VAL A 498 -4.14 -38.00 37.47
CA VAL A 498 -4.76 -38.14 38.81
C VAL A 498 -5.49 -39.49 38.93
N VAL A 499 -6.24 -39.91 37.91
CA VAL A 499 -6.90 -41.23 37.88
C VAL A 499 -5.88 -42.38 37.87
N ALA A 500 -4.77 -42.23 37.14
CA ALA A 500 -3.68 -43.22 37.12
C ALA A 500 -2.99 -43.35 38.48
N VAL A 501 -2.71 -42.23 39.18
CA VAL A 501 -2.11 -42.25 40.52
C VAL A 501 -3.09 -42.82 41.57
N ALA A 502 -4.36 -42.44 41.51
CA ALA A 502 -5.39 -42.96 42.40
C ALA A 502 -5.58 -44.48 42.23
N SER A 503 -5.62 -44.97 40.98
CA SER A 503 -5.72 -46.41 40.70
C SER A 503 -4.42 -47.16 41.06
N LEU A 504 -3.23 -46.59 40.84
CA LEU A 504 -1.96 -47.17 41.33
C LEU A 504 -1.93 -47.32 42.85
N PHE A 505 -2.46 -46.34 43.61
CA PHE A 505 -2.63 -46.47 45.05
C PHE A 505 -3.61 -47.59 45.42
N TYR A 506 -4.74 -47.68 44.72
CA TYR A 506 -5.77 -48.70 44.95
C TYR A 506 -5.25 -50.12 44.66
N PHE A 507 -4.47 -50.30 43.60
CA PHE A 507 -3.86 -51.59 43.24
C PHE A 507 -2.66 -51.96 44.13
N ARG A 508 -1.81 -50.99 44.53
CA ARG A 508 -0.73 -51.26 45.51
C ARG A 508 -1.29 -51.77 46.83
N LYS A 509 -2.40 -51.21 47.30
CA LYS A 509 -3.07 -51.66 48.54
C LYS A 509 -3.66 -53.08 48.48
N LYS A 510 -3.65 -53.72 47.30
CA LYS A 510 -4.13 -55.09 47.07
C LYS A 510 -3.01 -56.08 46.70
N ALA A 511 -1.75 -55.65 46.71
CA ALA A 511 -0.59 -56.45 46.31
C ALA A 511 0.32 -56.84 47.49
N GLN A 512 -0.18 -56.74 48.72
CA GLN A 512 0.62 -56.83 49.95
C GLN A 512 0.23 -57.98 50.90
N ASP A 513 -0.88 -58.68 50.64
CA ASP A 513 -1.42 -59.72 51.53
C ASP A 513 -1.01 -61.17 51.19
N ASP A 514 -0.71 -61.49 49.92
CA ASP A 514 -0.42 -62.86 49.48
C ASP A 514 1.08 -63.13 49.28
N LYS A 515 1.66 -63.99 50.13
CA LYS A 515 3.03 -64.52 50.00
C LYS A 515 3.12 -65.93 50.61
N TYR A 516 4.10 -66.72 50.13
CA TYR A 516 4.33 -68.15 50.42
C TYR A 516 3.30 -69.07 49.73
N ASP A 517 3.71 -70.05 48.92
CA ASP A 517 4.54 -71.18 49.38
C ASP A 517 5.47 -71.82 48.30
N LYS A 518 6.53 -72.50 48.77
CA LYS A 518 7.35 -73.66 48.27
C LYS A 518 7.33 -74.11 46.77
N MET A 519 8.26 -74.94 46.25
CA MET A 519 9.74 -75.11 46.33
C MET A 519 10.15 -76.34 45.44
N ASP A 520 11.44 -76.46 45.12
CA ASP A 520 12.21 -77.66 44.70
C ASP A 520 12.01 -78.42 43.35
N GLN A 521 12.99 -78.18 42.44
CA GLN A 521 14.02 -79.12 41.89
C GLN A 521 13.73 -80.34 40.97
N ALA A 522 14.63 -80.45 39.96
CA ALA A 522 15.37 -81.63 39.45
C ALA A 522 14.94 -82.44 38.19
N GLU A 523 15.77 -82.28 37.14
CA GLU A 523 16.40 -83.31 36.27
C GLU A 523 15.66 -84.13 35.17
N ALA A 524 16.52 -84.64 34.24
CA ALA A 524 16.33 -85.70 33.22
C ALA A 524 15.50 -85.39 31.95
N TYR A 525 15.81 -85.92 30.75
CA TYR A 525 17.07 -86.39 30.10
C TYR A 525 16.75 -86.59 28.59
N GLY A 526 17.70 -86.45 27.65
CA GLY A 526 17.45 -86.84 26.25
C GLY A 526 18.43 -86.27 25.19
N LYS A 527 19.24 -87.14 24.58
CA LYS A 527 20.13 -86.85 23.43
C LYS A 527 19.99 -87.94 22.35
N THR A 528 20.21 -87.58 21.09
CA THR A 528 20.94 -88.30 19.99
C THR A 528 20.41 -87.86 18.61
N ALA A 529 21.09 -88.05 17.47
CA ALA A 529 22.51 -87.97 17.10
C ALA A 529 22.67 -88.18 15.56
N ASN A 530 23.68 -87.55 14.91
CA ASN A 530 24.43 -87.96 13.69
C ASN A 530 25.17 -86.72 13.09
N THR A 531 26.53 -86.61 13.04
CA THR A 531 27.58 -87.27 12.21
C THR A 531 27.73 -86.66 10.78
N ARG A 532 28.80 -85.87 10.49
CA ARG A 532 30.17 -86.21 9.97
C ARG A 532 30.23 -86.33 8.42
N LYS A 533 31.29 -85.91 7.68
CA LYS A 533 32.54 -85.14 7.96
C LYS A 533 33.16 -84.63 6.60
N ASP A 534 34.30 -83.95 6.67
CA ASP A 534 35.40 -83.83 5.67
C ASP A 534 35.48 -82.60 4.72
N GLU A 535 36.26 -81.60 5.19
CA GLU A 535 37.45 -80.95 4.57
C GLU A 535 37.50 -80.50 3.08
N MET A 536 37.80 -79.20 2.89
CA MET A 536 38.78 -78.70 1.89
C MET A 536 39.46 -77.40 2.40
N LEU A 537 40.56 -76.97 1.77
CA LEU A 537 41.55 -76.04 2.35
C LEU A 537 41.51 -74.58 1.83
N ASP A 538 42.18 -73.73 2.62
CA ASP A 538 42.57 -72.30 2.46
C ASP A 538 43.49 -72.05 1.21
N PRO A 539 43.92 -70.80 0.82
CA PRO A 539 44.34 -69.70 1.73
C PRO A 539 44.14 -68.21 1.32
N GLU A 540 44.59 -67.33 2.23
CA GLU A 540 44.99 -65.91 2.12
C GLU A 540 43.92 -64.79 2.24
N ALA A 541 44.15 -63.66 2.96
CA ALA A 541 45.11 -63.35 4.05
C ALA A 541 44.82 -62.01 4.78
N SER A 542 45.07 -61.96 6.11
CA SER A 542 45.59 -60.80 6.90
C SER A 542 44.76 -59.50 7.12
N PHE A 543 45.05 -58.58 8.08
CA PHE A 543 45.53 -58.64 9.50
C PHE A 543 45.50 -57.21 10.14
N TRP A 544 45.40 -57.07 11.48
CA TRP A 544 45.53 -55.82 12.31
C TRP A 544 44.47 -54.69 12.15
N GLY A 545 44.27 -53.76 13.11
CA GLY A 545 44.81 -53.68 14.49
C GLY A 545 44.42 -52.43 15.33
N GLU A 546 44.09 -52.71 16.60
CA GLU A 546 43.93 -51.95 17.87
C GLU A 546 44.25 -50.43 18.10
N ASP A 547 43.36 -49.81 18.92
CA ASP A 547 43.55 -48.86 20.06
C ASP A 547 44.75 -47.89 20.20
N LYS A 548 44.46 -46.64 20.63
CA LYS A 548 45.05 -46.00 21.86
C LYS A 548 44.46 -44.65 22.30
N ARG A 549 44.98 -44.13 23.42
CA ARG A 549 44.51 -42.97 24.23
C ARG A 549 45.76 -42.18 24.73
N ALA A 550 45.71 -40.92 25.18
CA ALA A 550 44.59 -39.99 25.37
C ALA A 550 44.85 -38.64 24.64
N SER A 551 45.00 -37.42 25.21
CA SER A 551 45.10 -36.90 26.59
C SER A 551 44.64 -35.41 26.69
N HIS A 552 44.92 -34.75 27.82
CA HIS A 552 44.55 -33.35 28.13
C HIS A 552 45.67 -32.33 27.85
N THR A 553 45.32 -31.10 27.50
CA THR A 553 45.76 -29.85 28.19
C THR A 553 44.93 -28.63 27.72
N THR A 554 44.94 -27.54 28.49
CA THR A 554 44.10 -26.33 28.27
C THR A 554 44.98 -25.04 28.24
N PRO A 555 44.48 -23.79 28.47
CA PRO A 555 44.42 -22.77 27.42
C PRO A 555 45.30 -21.51 27.67
N VAL A 556 45.36 -20.59 26.68
CA VAL A 556 46.00 -19.26 26.82
C VAL A 556 45.10 -18.15 26.23
N LEU A 557 45.32 -16.90 26.67
CA LEU A 557 44.50 -15.69 26.52
C LEU A 557 45.15 -14.61 25.65
N MET A 558 44.42 -13.50 25.41
CA MET A 558 44.91 -12.13 25.11
C MET A 558 45.56 -11.87 23.72
N GLU A 559 45.55 -10.65 23.14
CA GLU A 559 44.70 -9.44 23.31
C GLU A 559 44.92 -8.46 22.12
N LYS A 560 43.88 -7.73 21.67
CA LYS A 560 43.95 -6.44 20.91
C LYS A 560 44.68 -6.45 19.52
N PRO A 561 44.47 -5.46 18.62
CA PRO A 561 44.87 -4.05 18.75
C PRO A 561 43.80 -2.99 18.37
N TYR A 562 44.11 -1.72 18.62
CA TYR A 562 43.51 -0.57 17.95
C TYR A 562 44.22 -0.32 16.59
N TYR A 563 43.50 0.21 15.60
CA TYR A 563 43.81 1.49 14.96
C TYR A 563 42.57 2.04 14.24
#